data_AF-A0A4R0ZQD1-F1
#
_entry.id   AF-A0A4R0ZQD1-F1
#
_cell.length_a   1.000
_cell.length_b   1.000
_cell.length_c   1.000
_cell.angle_alpha   90.00
_cell.angle_beta   90.00
_cell.angle_gamma   90.00
#
_symmetry.space_group_name_H-M   'P 1'
#
loop_
_entity.id
_entity.type
_entity.pdbx_description
1 polymer ?
#
loop_
_entity_poly.entity_id
_entity_poly.type
_entity_poly.pdbx_seq_one_letter_code
_entity_poly.pdbx_strand_id
1 'polypeptide(L)' 'MKGNEQGVTFWEICLSLALLLAWVGVVAPFIEAATERVERLETTVRKYERLQGEVLRDAANPSGRQTICDGDLCLPTL' A
#
# COMPACT_ATOMS: atom_id res chain seq x y z
N MET A 1 47.49 12.95 -27.73
CA MET A 1 46.20 13.10 -27.05
C MET A 1 45.24 13.82 -27.99
N LYS A 2 44.40 13.10 -28.73
CA LYS A 2 43.32 13.71 -29.53
C LYS A 2 42.04 13.54 -28.71
N GLY A 3 41.54 14.66 -28.20
CA GLY A 3 40.46 14.74 -27.22
C GLY A 3 39.15 14.17 -27.77
N ASN A 4 38.70 13.11 -27.11
CA ASN A 4 37.42 12.46 -27.33
C ASN A 4 36.33 13.23 -26.57
N GLU A 5 36.10 14.50 -26.91
CA GLU A 5 35.01 15.29 -26.33
C GLU A 5 33.79 15.18 -27.24
N GLN A 6 33.17 14.00 -27.20
CA GLN A 6 31.86 13.76 -27.81
C GLN A 6 30.82 14.37 -26.85
N GLY A 7 30.57 15.67 -27.01
CA GLY A 7 29.59 16.40 -26.21
C GLY A 7 28.18 15.83 -26.42
N VAL A 8 27.42 15.72 -25.33
CA VAL A 8 26.02 15.29 -25.38
C VAL A 8 25.23 16.27 -26.25
N THR A 9 24.59 15.77 -27.30
CA THR A 9 23.80 16.59 -28.20
C THR A 9 22.44 16.93 -27.57
N PHE A 10 21.89 18.09 -27.91
CA PHE A 10 20.55 18.50 -27.45
C PHE A 10 19.48 17.43 -27.77
N TRP A 11 19.63 16.75 -28.91
CA TRP A 11 18.74 15.67 -29.33
C TRP A 11 18.80 14.46 -28.39
N GLU A 12 19.98 14.06 -27.94
CA GLU A 12 20.15 12.97 -26.96
C GLU A 12 19.51 13.33 -25.62
N ILE A 13 19.62 14.60 -25.20
CA ILE A 13 18.95 15.10 -24.00
C ILE A 13 17.43 15.01 -24.16
N CYS A 14 16.88 15.50 -25.27
CA CYS A 14 15.44 15.43 -25.54
C CYS A 14 14.93 13.98 -25.59
N LEU A 15 15.66 13.06 -26.22
CA LEU A 15 15.28 11.65 -26.28
C LEU A 15 15.33 10.99 -24.90
N SER A 16 16.39 11.25 -24.12
CA SER A 16 16.51 10.70 -22.77
C SER A 16 15.40 11.21 -21.85
N LEU A 17 15.05 12.50 -21.94
CA LEU A 17 13.95 13.09 -21.17
C LEU A 17 12.59 12.52 -21.60
N ALA A 18 12.34 12.39 -22.91
CA ALA A 18 11.11 11.79 -23.43
C ALA A 18 10.95 10.33 -22.95
N LEU A 19 12.04 9.56 -22.93
CA LEU A 19 12.05 8.20 -22.43
C LEU A 19 11.72 8.15 -20.92
N LEU A 20 12.33 9.02 -20.12
CA LEU A 20 12.05 9.10 -18.69
C LEU A 20 10.59 9.47 -18.42
N LEU A 21 10.05 10.47 -19.12
CA LEU A 21 8.65 10.90 -18.97
C LEU A 21 7.67 9.80 -19.40
N ALA A 22 7.98 9.06 -20.47
CA ALA A 22 7.18 7.92 -20.88
C ALA A 22 7.12 6.83 -19.79
N TRP A 23 8.27 6.53 -19.16
CA TRP A 23 8.32 5.59 -18.03
C TRP A 23 7.53 6.07 -16.82
N VAL A 24 7.57 7.37 -16.49
CA VAL A 24 6.74 7.94 -15.41
C VAL A 24 5.26 7.71 -15.68
N GLY A 25 4.80 7.94 -16.93
CA GLY A 25 3.41 7.69 -17.32
C GLY A 25 3.00 6.22 -17.21
N VAL A 26 3.94 5.28 -17.41
CA VAL A 26 3.68 3.85 -17.21
C VAL A 26 3.66 3.48 -15.74
N VAL A 27 4.57 4.00 -14.92
CA VAL A 27 4.75 3.59 -13.50
C VAL A 27 3.72 4.23 -12.57
N ALA A 28 3.37 5.50 -12.79
CA ALA A 28 2.41 6.25 -11.96
C ALA A 28 1.10 5.49 -11.67
N PRO A 29 0.38 4.93 -12.67
CA PRO A 29 -0.87 4.22 -12.40
C PRO A 29 -0.70 2.96 -11.55
N PHE A 30 0.46 2.28 -11.64
CA PHE A 30 0.73 1.12 -10.79
C PHE A 30 0.97 1.53 -9.33
N ILE A 31 1.66 2.65 -9.10
CA ILE A 31 1.88 3.18 -7.76
C ILE A 31 0.56 3.61 -7.14
N GLU A 32 -0.28 4.34 -7.87
CA GLU A 32 -1.59 4.77 -7.39
C GLU A 32 -2.47 3.56 -7.02
N ALA A 33 -2.57 2.58 -7.93
CA ALA A 33 -3.35 1.36 -7.68
C ALA A 33 -2.80 0.52 -6.52
N ALA A 34 -1.48 0.44 -6.36
CA ALA A 34 -0.86 -0.25 -5.24
C ALA A 34 -1.14 0.47 -3.92
N THR A 35 -1.05 1.80 -3.92
CA THR A 35 -1.29 2.64 -2.73
C THR A 35 -2.74 2.52 -2.27
N GLU A 36 -3.71 2.57 -3.20
CA GLU A 36 -5.13 2.38 -2.89
C GLU A 36 -5.41 0.99 -2.27
N ARG A 37 -4.75 -0.06 -2.78
CA ARG A 37 -4.87 -1.42 -2.22
C ARG A 37 -4.30 -1.50 -0.81
N VAL A 38 -3.15 -0.88 -0.56
CA VAL A 38 -2.51 -0.87 0.76
C VAL A 38 -3.39 -0.15 1.77
N GLU A 39 -3.97 1.00 1.42
CA GLU A 39 -4.86 1.75 2.32
C GLU A 39 -6.12 0.94 2.69
N ARG A 40 -6.74 0.27 1.71
CA ARG A 40 -7.86 -0.65 1.99
C ARG A 40 -7.44 -1.84 2.86
N LEU A 41 -6.23 -2.36 2.66
CA LEU A 41 -5.72 -3.46 3.47
C LEU A 41 -5.45 -3.01 4.91
N GLU A 42 -4.83 -1.85 5.09
CA GLU A 42 -4.53 -1.26 6.39
C GLU A 42 -5.80 -1.01 7.21
N THR A 43 -6.83 -0.42 6.59
CA THR A 43 -8.12 -0.20 7.25
C THR A 43 -8.79 -1.50 7.68
N THR A 44 -8.66 -2.56 6.87
CA THR A 44 -9.18 -3.89 7.20
C THR A 44 -8.39 -4.53 8.34
N VAL A 45 -7.05 -4.46 8.31
CA VAL A 45 -6.17 -5.00 9.36
C VAL A 45 -6.44 -4.32 10.70
N ARG A 46 -6.56 -2.99 10.74
CA ARG A 46 -6.87 -2.25 11.98
C ARG A 46 -8.21 -2.67 12.60
N LYS A 47 -9.23 -2.95 11.77
CA LYS A 47 -10.51 -3.49 12.26
C LYS A 47 -10.34 -4.87 12.89
N TYR A 48 -9.58 -5.76 12.24
CA TYR A 48 -9.28 -7.09 12.78
C TYR A 48 -8.49 -7.03 14.09
N GLU A 49 -7.46 -6.18 14.18
CA GLU A 49 -6.67 -6.01 15.40
C GLU A 49 -7.54 -5.54 16.57
N ARG A 50 -8.47 -4.60 16.31
CA ARG A 50 -9.42 -4.14 17.31
C ARG A 50 -10.34 -5.28 17.77
N LEU A 51 -10.93 -6.02 16.83
CA LEU A 51 -11.81 -7.16 17.13
C LEU A 51 -11.08 -8.24 17.94
N GLN A 52 -9.85 -8.59 17.56
CA GLN A 52 -9.03 -9.54 18.32
C GLN A 52 -8.72 -9.04 19.73
N GLY A 53 -8.40 -7.74 19.89
CA GLY A 53 -8.20 -7.14 21.21
C GLY A 53 -9.45 -7.20 22.09
N GLU A 54 -10.63 -7.03 21.51
CA GLU A 54 -11.90 -7.17 22.22
C GLU A 54 -12.18 -8.62 22.63
N VAL A 55 -11.91 -9.60 21.75
CA VAL A 55 -12.01 -11.04 22.08
C VAL A 55 -11.05 -11.42 23.20
N LEU A 56 -9.81 -10.95 23.16
CA LEU A 56 -8.83 -11.21 24.23
C LEU A 56 -9.23 -10.58 25.56
N ARG A 57 -9.85 -9.38 25.54
CA ARG A 57 -10.39 -8.75 26.75
C ARG A 57 -11.57 -9.52 27.32
N ASP A 58 -12.45 -10.02 26.47
CA ASP A 58 -13.57 -10.85 26.90
C ASP A 58 -13.08 -12.18 27.48
N ALA A 59 -12.09 -12.83 26.86
CA ALA A 59 -11.45 -14.02 27.41
C ALA A 59 -10.79 -13.77 28.78
N ALA A 60 -10.25 -12.56 29.01
CA ALA A 60 -9.66 -12.18 30.30
C ALA A 60 -10.70 -11.85 31.38
N ASN A 61 -11.90 -11.39 30.99
CA ASN A 61 -13.00 -11.13 31.90
C ASN A 61 -14.34 -11.48 31.24
N PRO A 62 -14.79 -12.75 31.35
CA PRO A 62 -15.84 -13.30 30.51
C PRO A 62 -17.17 -12.59 30.73
N SER A 63 -17.63 -11.88 29.70
CA SER A 63 -18.93 -11.21 29.73
C SER A 63 -20.10 -12.13 29.38
N GLY A 64 -19.82 -13.38 28.96
CA GLY A 64 -20.82 -14.36 28.54
C GLY A 64 -21.36 -14.14 27.12
N ARG A 65 -20.75 -13.23 26.34
CA ARG A 65 -21.02 -13.06 24.91
C ARG A 65 -20.41 -14.24 24.14
N GLN A 66 -21.06 -14.66 23.05
CA GLN A 66 -20.59 -15.75 22.18
C GLN A 66 -19.79 -15.24 20.96
N THR A 67 -19.99 -13.98 20.58
CA THR A 67 -19.34 -13.35 19.43
C THR A 67 -19.17 -11.86 19.67
N ILE A 68 -18.08 -11.29 19.15
CA ILE A 68 -17.84 -9.84 19.09
C ILE A 68 -17.82 -9.44 17.62
N CYS A 69 -18.60 -8.42 17.27
CA CYS A 69 -18.80 -7.99 15.89
C CYS A 69 -18.48 -6.50 15.70
N ASP A 70 -17.91 -6.16 14.55
CA ASP A 70 -17.72 -4.80 14.05
C ASP A 70 -18.23 -4.73 12.59
N GLY A 71 -19.44 -4.18 12.42
CA GLY A 71 -20.18 -4.26 11.16
C GLY A 71 -20.57 -5.70 10.82
N ASP A 72 -20.22 -6.14 9.61
CA ASP A 72 -20.50 -7.51 9.12
C ASP A 72 -19.44 -8.55 9.57
N LEU A 73 -18.37 -8.11 10.24
CA LEU A 73 -17.28 -8.97 10.70
C LEU A 73 -17.49 -9.38 12.15
N CYS A 74 -17.66 -10.69 12.40
CA CYS A 74 -17.81 -11.25 13.73
C CYS A 74 -16.67 -12.24 14.03
N LEU A 75 -16.07 -12.12 15.21
CA LEU A 75 -15.16 -13.11 15.76
C LEU A 75 -15.82 -13.86 16.92
N PRO A 76 -15.67 -15.19 17.02
CA PRO A 76 -16.14 -15.95 18.16
C PRO A 76 -15.30 -15.61 19.40
N THR A 77 -15.95 -15.56 20.55
CA THR A 77 -15.29 -15.49 21.86
C THR A 77 -14.98 -16.90 22.35
N LEU A 78 -13.95 -17.02 23.20
CA LEU A 78 -13.44 -18.31 23.73
C LEU A 78 -14.16 -18.74 25.00
#